data_AF-A0A6A4QAU2-F1
#
_entry.id   AF-A0A6A4QAU2-F1
#
_cell.length_a   1.000
_cell.length_b   1.000
_cell.length_c   1.000
_cell.angle_alpha   90.00
_cell.angle_beta   90.00
_cell.angle_gamma   90.00
#
_symmetry.space_group_name_H-M   'P 1'
#
loop_
_entity.id
_entity.type
_entity.pdbx_description
1 polymer ?
#
loop_
_entity_poly.entity_id
_entity_poly.type
_entity_poly.pdbx_seq_one_letter_code
_entity_poly.pdbx_strand_id
1 'polypeptide(L)'
;MKNGVNVRGYFVWSFLDVFEILQGYESSFGLYYIDMKDPTLRRQPKLSAVWYSNFLNGNTMDPMITMENPLLQKVQLKAISSS
;
A
#
# COMPACT_ATOMS: atom_id res chain seq x y z
N MET A 1 -6.02 10.82 -26.70
CA MET A 1 -4.74 10.74 -27.44
C MET A 1 -3.63 10.36 -26.48
N LYS A 2 -2.91 9.26 -26.73
CA LYS A 2 -1.62 9.04 -26.07
C LYS A 2 -0.59 9.83 -26.86
N ASN A 3 -0.12 10.96 -26.32
CA ASN A 3 1.06 11.64 -26.85
C ASN A 3 2.21 10.63 -26.78
N GLY A 4 2.89 10.38 -27.90
CA GLY A 4 3.76 9.22 -28.13
C GLY A 4 5.05 9.19 -27.32
N VAL A 5 4.93 9.11 -25.99
CA VAL A 5 6.05 8.92 -25.07
C VAL A 5 6.34 7.43 -24.95
N ASN A 6 7.59 7.04 -25.17
CA ASN A 6 8.06 5.65 -25.05
C ASN A 6 8.25 5.28 -23.57
N VAL A 7 7.14 5.01 -22.86
CA VAL A 7 7.16 4.58 -21.45
C VAL A 7 7.47 3.09 -21.37
N ARG A 8 8.57 2.74 -20.69
CA ARG A 8 9.02 1.34 -20.53
C ARG A 8 8.69 0.73 -19.17
N GLY A 9 8.26 1.53 -18.21
CA GLY A 9 7.97 1.05 -16.85
C GLY A 9 7.45 2.15 -15.93
N TYR A 10 6.98 1.71 -14.77
CA TYR A 10 6.46 2.54 -13.68
C TYR A 10 6.87 1.89 -12.35
N PHE A 11 7.32 2.71 -11.40
CA PHE A 11 7.67 2.28 -10.06
C PHE A 11 6.81 3.02 -9.05
N VAL A 12 6.23 2.28 -8.11
CA VAL A 12 5.42 2.84 -7.03
C VAL A 12 6.32 3.36 -5.92
N TRP A 13 6.07 4.60 -5.48
CA TRP A 13 6.59 5.11 -4.22
C TRP A 13 5.53 4.88 -3.13
N SER A 14 5.73 4.01 -2.16
CA SER A 14 6.89 3.12 -1.95
C SER A 14 6.42 1.68 -1.73
N PHE A 15 7.35 0.72 -1.78
CA PHE A 15 7.00 -0.67 -1.49
C PHE A 15 6.67 -0.88 0.00
N LEU A 16 7.50 -0.34 0.89
CA LEU A 16 7.31 -0.35 2.35
C LEU A 16 7.14 1.08 2.85
N ASP A 17 6.54 1.26 4.02
CA ASP A 17 6.67 2.52 4.75
C ASP A 17 8.14 2.82 5.01
N VAL A 18 8.51 4.08 4.83
CA VAL A 18 9.89 4.59 4.91
C VAL A 18 9.94 5.81 5.81
N PHE A 19 11.15 6.21 6.19
CA PHE A 19 11.38 7.52 6.77
C PHE A 19 11.19 8.59 5.69
N GLU A 20 10.29 9.53 5.93
CA GLU A 20 10.03 10.64 5.02
C GLU A 20 10.71 11.90 5.52
N ILE A 21 11.45 12.57 4.64
CA ILE A 21 12.36 13.67 5.01
C ILE A 21 11.63 14.80 5.74
N LEU A 22 10.36 15.06 5.37
CA LEU A 22 9.57 16.16 5.90
C LEU A 22 8.66 15.78 7.07
N GLN A 23 8.33 14.49 7.23
CA GLN A 23 7.32 14.04 8.19
C GLN A 23 7.79 12.87 9.09
N GLY A 24 9.05 12.48 8.99
CA GLY A 24 9.59 11.33 9.71
C GLY A 24 8.81 10.06 9.43
N TYR A 25 8.33 9.40 10.50
CA TYR A 25 7.53 8.17 10.40
C TYR A 25 6.03 8.39 10.61
N GLU A 26 5.57 9.64 10.67
CA GLU A 26 4.14 9.96 10.83
C GLU A 26 3.36 9.73 9.53
N SER A 27 4.06 9.77 8.39
CA SER A 27 3.49 9.51 7.08
C SER A 27 3.70 8.06 6.62
N SER A 28 2.65 7.46 6.06
CA SER A 28 2.62 6.04 5.67
C SER A 28 2.30 5.87 4.18
N PHE A 29 3.33 5.99 3.31
CA PHE A 29 3.18 5.93 1.84
C PHE A 29 3.33 4.54 1.23
N GLY A 30 3.85 3.57 1.97
CA GLY A 30 4.16 2.25 1.46
C GLY A 30 2.93 1.43 1.06
N LEU A 31 3.10 0.49 0.13
CA LEU A 31 2.12 -0.59 -0.07
C LEU A 31 2.00 -1.46 1.19
N TYR A 32 3.08 -1.59 1.95
CA TYR A 32 3.10 -2.30 3.23
C TYR A 32 3.36 -1.35 4.39
N TYR A 33 2.49 -1.44 5.40
CA TYR A 33 2.71 -0.81 6.70
C TYR A 33 3.77 -1.57 7.50
N ILE A 34 4.61 -0.84 8.23
CA ILE A 34 5.56 -1.40 9.20
C ILE A 34 5.24 -0.84 10.59
N ASP A 35 4.98 -1.74 11.53
CA ASP A 35 4.84 -1.37 12.94
C ASP A 35 6.22 -1.15 13.56
N MET A 36 6.64 0.11 13.66
CA MET A 36 7.95 0.49 14.21
C MET A 36 8.09 0.23 15.71
N LYS A 37 6.98 -0.07 16.40
CA LYS A 37 6.98 -0.47 17.82
C LYS A 37 7.13 -1.98 18.00
N ASP A 38 6.89 -2.75 16.95
CA ASP A 38 7.09 -4.20 16.95
C ASP A 38 8.57 -4.52 16.70
N PRO A 39 9.29 -5.19 17.63
CA PRO A 39 10.70 -5.53 17.44
C PRO A 39 10.94 -6.46 16.24
N THR A 40 9.92 -7.14 15.73
CA THR A 40 9.99 -8.00 14.54
C THR A 40 9.82 -7.23 13.23
N LEU A 41 9.46 -5.93 13.30
CA LEU A 41 9.18 -5.07 12.15
C LEU A 41 8.22 -5.75 11.16
N ARG A 42 7.07 -6.17 11.69
CA ARG A 42 6.07 -6.89 10.91
C ARG A 42 5.57 -6.03 9.75
N ARG A 43 5.61 -6.60 8.54
CA ARG A 43 5.11 -5.97 7.31
C ARG A 43 3.67 -6.39 7.07
N GLN A 44 2.77 -5.43 7.01
CA GLN A 44 1.33 -5.66 6.86
C GLN A 44 0.86 -5.06 5.52
N PRO A 45 0.35 -5.87 4.57
CA PRO A 45 -0.10 -5.36 3.28
C PRO A 45 -1.31 -4.46 3.44
N LYS A 46 -1.27 -3.24 2.90
CA LYS A 46 -2.43 -2.35 2.80
C LYS A 46 -3.33 -2.78 1.63
N LEU A 47 -4.54 -2.22 1.56
CA LEU A 47 -5.46 -2.46 0.43
C LEU A 47 -4.82 -2.14 -0.93
N SER A 48 -3.98 -1.10 -0.98
CA SER A 48 -3.21 -0.72 -2.16
C SER A 48 -2.25 -1.82 -2.62
N ALA A 49 -1.64 -2.60 -1.71
CA ALA A 49 -0.78 -3.73 -2.08
C ALA A 49 -1.57 -4.83 -2.78
N VAL A 50 -2.75 -5.16 -2.25
CA VAL A 50 -3.63 -6.19 -2.83
C VAL A 50 -4.14 -5.72 -4.20
N TRP A 51 -4.57 -4.47 -4.30
CA TRP A 51 -4.99 -3.87 -5.56
C TRP A 51 -3.86 -3.88 -6.59
N TYR A 52 -2.66 -3.43 -6.22
CA TYR A 52 -1.53 -3.33 -7.14
C TYR A 52 -1.08 -4.70 -7.64
N SER A 53 -1.09 -5.71 -6.76
CA SER A 53 -0.84 -7.10 -7.16
C SER A 53 -1.87 -7.60 -8.18
N ASN A 54 -3.16 -7.36 -7.96
CA ASN A 54 -4.20 -7.75 -8.92
C ASN A 54 -4.09 -7.01 -10.24
N PHE A 55 -3.82 -5.70 -10.19
CA PHE A 55 -3.59 -4.87 -11.37
C PHE A 55 -2.45 -5.41 -12.24
N LEU A 56 -1.29 -5.73 -11.63
CA LEU A 56 -0.14 -6.28 -12.33
C LEU A 56 -0.41 -7.67 -12.93
N ASN A 57 -1.29 -8.47 -12.28
CA ASN A 57 -1.70 -9.78 -12.76
C ASN A 57 -2.85 -9.72 -13.78
N GLY A 58 -3.37 -8.54 -14.12
CA GLY A 58 -4.50 -8.39 -15.04
C GLY A 58 -5.86 -8.82 -14.47
N ASN A 59 -5.95 -8.97 -13.15
CA ASN A 59 -7.19 -9.35 -12.47
C ASN A 59 -8.06 -8.12 -12.19
N THR A 60 -9.37 -8.23 -12.40
CA THR A 60 -10.34 -7.22 -11.95
C THR A 60 -10.52 -7.32 -10.44
N MET A 61 -10.33 -6.21 -9.73
CA MET A 61 -10.61 -6.14 -8.30
C MET A 61 -12.06 -5.70 -8.08
N ASP A 62 -12.83 -6.49 -7.32
CA ASP A 62 -14.11 -6.03 -6.77
C ASP A 62 -13.83 -5.32 -5.42
N PRO A 63 -14.04 -4.00 -5.33
CA PRO A 63 -13.84 -3.25 -4.10
C PRO A 63 -14.72 -3.76 -2.95
N MET A 64 -15.91 -4.29 -3.24
CA MET A 64 -16.86 -4.75 -2.23
C MET A 64 -16.39 -6.05 -1.57
N ILE A 65 -15.87 -7.00 -2.36
CA ILE A 65 -15.29 -8.25 -1.83
C ILE A 65 -14.08 -7.98 -0.93
N THR A 66 -13.29 -6.96 -1.27
CA THR A 66 -12.10 -6.60 -0.49
C THR A 66 -12.48 -5.89 0.81
N MET A 67 -13.50 -5.04 0.77
CA MET A 67 -14.05 -4.38 1.94
C MET A 67 -14.74 -5.35 2.89
N GLU A 68 -15.34 -6.45 2.43
CA GLU A 68 -15.95 -7.45 3.30
C GLU A 68 -14.93 -8.31 4.07
N ASN A 69 -13.65 -8.28 3.71
CA ASN A 69 -12.61 -9.05 4.39
C ASN A 69 -12.24 -8.40 5.74
N PRO A 70 -12.58 -9.02 6.89
CA PRO A 70 -12.38 -8.40 8.21
C PRO A 70 -10.91 -8.20 8.57
N LEU A 71 -10.00 -8.99 7.99
CA LEU A 71 -8.56 -8.88 8.21
C LEU A 71 -8.00 -7.65 7.48
N LEU A 72 -8.47 -7.38 6.27
CA LEU A 72 -8.04 -6.22 5.49
C LEU A 72 -8.59 -4.92 6.08
N GLN A 73 -9.83 -4.94 6.59
CA GLN A 73 -10.38 -3.81 7.35
C GLN A 73 -9.56 -3.47 8.60
N LYS A 74 -9.15 -4.48 9.37
CA LYS A 74 -8.31 -4.26 10.57
C LYS A 74 -6.96 -3.64 10.23
N VAL A 75 -6.34 -4.04 9.11
CA VAL A 75 -5.07 -3.43 8.66
C VAL A 75 -5.29 -1.98 8.22
N GLN A 76 -6.37 -1.71 7.48
CA GLN A 76 -6.72 -0.34 7.07
C GLN A 76 -6.98 0.57 8.28
N LEU A 77 -7.76 0.11 9.26
CA LEU A 77 -8.01 0.87 10.49
C LEU A 77 -6.73 1.13 11.28
N LYS A 78 -5.84 0.14 11.37
CA LYS A 78 -4.55 0.31 12.08
C LYS A 78 -3.69 1.37 11.40
N ALA A 79 -3.61 1.36 10.07
CA ALA A 79 -2.91 2.37 9.29
C ALA A 79 -3.51 3.79 9.44
N ILE A 80 -4.84 3.90 9.49
CA ILE A 80 -5.53 5.19 9.70
C ILE A 80 -5.33 5.71 11.13
N SER A 81 -5.35 4.84 12.13
CA SER A 81 -5.21 5.23 13.55
C SER A 81 -3.79 5.61 13.97
N SER A 82 -2.79 5.30 13.13
CA SER A 82 -1.39 5.64 13.36
C SER A 82 -0.93 6.88 12.59
N SER A 83 -1.84 7.55 11.88
CA SER A 83 -1.62 8.79 11.13
C SER A 83 -2.24 9.99 11.85
#